data_AF-A0A9E3DG26-F1
#
_entry.id   AF-A0A9E3DG26-F1
#
_cell.length_a   1.000
_cell.length_b   1.000
_cell.length_c   1.000
_cell.angle_alpha   90.00
_cell.angle_beta   90.00
_cell.angle_gamma   90.00
#
_symmetry.space_group_name_H-M   'P 1'
#
loop_
_entity.id
_entity.type
_entity.pdbx_description
1 polymer ?
#
loop_
_entity_poly.entity_id
_entity_poly.type
_entity_poly.pdbx_seq_one_letter_code
_entity_poly.pdbx_strand_id
1 'polypeptide(L)'
;MNSADLWNRYQRYLCCVDSLGLTLDISRMHFDESFLSEMEPAMQAAYQAMDQLEKGAIANPDEKRMVGHYWLRAPKLAPAPEITAEI
;
A
#
# COMPACT_ATOMS: atom_id res chain seq x y z
N MET A 1 20.70 20.42 -5.18
CA MET A 1 19.87 20.40 -6.40
C MET A 1 19.55 21.84 -6.79
N ASN A 2 19.86 22.22 -8.02
CA ASN A 2 19.44 23.49 -8.58
C ASN A 2 17.95 23.42 -9.00
N SER A 3 17.38 24.51 -9.52
CA SER A 3 15.97 24.54 -9.95
C SER A 3 15.65 23.52 -11.05
N ALA A 4 16.59 23.26 -11.98
CA ALA A 4 16.40 22.27 -13.04
C ALA A 4 16.41 20.83 -12.48
N ASP A 5 17.31 20.52 -11.55
CA ASP A 5 17.35 19.22 -10.86
C ASP A 5 16.05 18.96 -10.09
N LEU A 6 15.53 19.99 -9.40
CA LEU A 6 14.27 19.90 -8.66
C LEU A 6 13.07 19.69 -9.59
N TRP A 7 13.05 20.34 -10.75
CA TRP A 7 12.02 20.14 -11.76
C TRP A 7 12.04 18.71 -12.33
N ASN A 8 13.22 18.20 -12.68
CA ASN A 8 13.37 16.82 -13.13
C ASN A 8 12.93 15.82 -12.06
N ARG A 9 13.28 16.08 -10.79
CA ARG A 9 12.85 15.25 -9.65
C ARG A 9 11.34 15.26 -9.46
N TYR A 10 10.69 16.42 -9.63
CA TYR A 10 9.23 16.54 -9.63
C TYR A 10 8.61 15.68 -10.74
N GLN A 11 9.06 15.84 -11.99
CA GLN A 11 8.52 15.06 -13.11
C GLN A 11 8.70 13.55 -12.93
N ARG A 12 9.80 13.13 -12.30
CA ARG A 12 10.08 11.71 -12.04
C ARG A 12 9.17 11.09 -10.97
N TYR A 13 8.83 11.87 -9.94
CA TYR A 13 8.18 11.34 -8.73
C TYR A 13 6.74 11.81 -8.54
N LEU A 14 6.21 12.65 -9.43
CA LEU A 14 4.81 12.96 -9.50
C LEU A 14 4.03 11.72 -9.97
N CYS A 15 3.17 11.19 -9.10
CA CYS A 15 2.25 10.12 -9.42
C CYS A 15 0.83 10.68 -9.53
N CYS A 16 0.24 10.60 -10.72
CA CYS A 16 -1.15 10.96 -10.97
C CYS A 16 -2.00 9.70 -11.08
N VAL A 17 -3.05 9.61 -10.27
CA VAL A 17 -4.04 8.54 -10.28
C VAL A 17 -5.38 9.13 -10.66
N ASP A 18 -5.58 9.33 -11.96
CA ASP A 18 -6.75 10.04 -12.52
C ASP A 18 -8.07 9.37 -12.13
N SER A 19 -8.10 8.03 -12.04
CA SER A 19 -9.29 7.27 -11.63
C SER A 19 -9.75 7.58 -10.20
N LEU A 20 -8.85 8.06 -9.35
CA LEU A 20 -9.14 8.48 -7.98
C LEU A 20 -9.20 10.01 -7.84
N GLY A 21 -8.92 10.77 -8.91
CA GLY A 21 -8.72 12.21 -8.83
C GLY A 21 -7.61 12.60 -7.85
N LEU A 22 -6.58 11.75 -7.69
CA LEU A 22 -5.55 11.89 -6.68
C LEU A 22 -4.17 12.10 -7.32
N THR A 23 -3.39 13.02 -6.74
CA THR A 23 -1.99 13.26 -7.12
C THR A 23 -1.10 13.17 -5.90
N LEU A 24 -0.03 12.40 -5.99
CA LEU A 24 0.99 12.27 -4.94
C LEU A 24 2.34 12.76 -5.48
N ASP A 25 2.89 13.79 -4.84
CA ASP A 25 4.23 14.31 -5.11
C ASP A 25 5.15 14.03 -3.92
N ILE A 26 6.13 13.15 -4.14
CA ILE A 26 7.17 12.83 -3.14
C ILE A 26 8.50 13.54 -3.43
N SER A 27 8.59 14.38 -4.46
CA SER A 27 9.84 14.97 -4.94
C SER A 27 10.56 15.84 -3.91
N ARG A 28 9.82 16.38 -2.93
CA ARG A 28 10.34 17.22 -1.84
C ARG A 28 10.67 16.45 -0.56
N MET A 29 10.41 15.14 -0.53
CA MET A 29 10.84 14.29 0.59
C MET A 29 12.35 14.09 0.58
N HIS A 30 12.92 13.96 1.78
CA HIS A 30 14.36 13.81 1.98
C HIS A 30 14.78 12.35 1.80
N PHE A 31 14.96 11.93 0.55
CA PHE A 31 15.53 10.63 0.19
C PHE A 31 16.48 10.77 -1.01
N ASP A 32 17.57 10.03 -0.99
CA ASP A 32 18.56 10.00 -2.07
C ASP A 32 18.13 9.08 -3.23
N GLU A 33 19.01 8.85 -4.20
CA GLU A 33 18.68 8.02 -5.36
C GLU A 33 18.68 6.51 -5.06
N SER A 34 19.33 6.05 -3.99
CA SER A 34 19.39 4.63 -3.63
C SER A 34 18.23 4.18 -2.75
N PHE A 35 17.63 5.09 -1.99
CA PHE A 35 16.55 4.81 -1.05
C PHE A 35 15.45 3.89 -1.58
N LEU A 36 14.91 4.15 -2.78
CA LEU A 36 13.83 3.32 -3.33
C LEU A 36 14.29 1.90 -3.65
N SER A 37 15.50 1.75 -4.17
CA SER A 37 16.10 0.44 -4.44
C SER A 37 16.37 -0.33 -3.15
N GLU A 38 16.79 0.38 -2.09
CA GLU A 38 17.02 -0.21 -0.76
C GLU A 38 15.71 -0.62 -0.08
N MET A 39 14.61 0.10 -0.32
CA MET A 39 13.29 -0.20 0.22
C MET A 39 12.51 -1.25 -0.57
N GLU A 40 12.89 -1.53 -1.82
CA GLU A 40 12.19 -2.49 -2.69
C GLU A 40 11.94 -3.86 -2.02
N PRO A 41 12.93 -4.52 -1.37
CA PRO A 41 12.68 -5.81 -0.73
C PRO A 41 11.66 -5.73 0.42
N ALA A 42 11.67 -4.63 1.18
CA ALA A 42 10.72 -4.42 2.28
C ALA A 42 9.30 -4.16 1.74
N MET A 43 9.18 -3.43 0.63
CA MET A 43 7.90 -3.23 -0.05
C MET A 43 7.34 -4.55 -0.60
N GLN A 44 8.18 -5.40 -1.19
CA GLN A 44 7.76 -6.74 -1.63
C GLN A 44 7.24 -7.61 -0.48
N ALA A 45 7.93 -7.59 0.67
CA ALA A 45 7.47 -8.27 1.87
C ALA A 45 6.12 -7.72 2.38
N ALA A 46 5.93 -6.40 2.33
CA ALA A 46 4.66 -5.77 2.69
C ALA A 46 3.52 -6.21 1.76
N TYR A 47 3.74 -6.27 0.44
CA TYR A 47 2.73 -6.76 -0.50
C TYR A 47 2.36 -8.24 -0.26
N GLN A 48 3.36 -9.09 0.03
CA GLN A 48 3.09 -10.48 0.39
C GLN A 48 2.27 -10.59 1.68
N ALA A 49 2.60 -9.78 2.71
CA ALA A 49 1.83 -9.75 3.95
C ALA A 49 0.39 -9.26 3.73
N MET A 50 0.18 -8.28 2.86
CA MET A 50 -1.16 -7.81 2.46
C MET A 50 -1.97 -8.92 1.76
N ASP A 51 -1.38 -9.64 0.80
CA ASP A 51 -2.06 -10.76 0.12
C ASP A 51 -2.46 -11.88 1.10
N GLN A 52 -1.59 -12.20 2.06
CA GLN A 52 -1.92 -13.18 3.11
C GLN A 52 -3.03 -12.66 4.04
N LEU A 53 -2.97 -11.39 4.43
CA LEU A 53 -3.98 -10.74 5.26
C LEU A 53 -5.36 -10.81 4.57
N GLU A 54 -5.43 -10.45 3.29
CA GLU A 54 -6.65 -10.47 2.48
C GLU A 54 -7.23 -11.88 2.32
N LYS A 55 -6.37 -12.91 2.29
CA LYS A 55 -6.77 -14.33 2.28
C LYS A 55 -7.21 -14.87 3.65
N GLY A 56 -7.26 -14.03 4.68
CA GLY A 56 -7.70 -14.42 6.02
C GLY A 56 -6.61 -15.03 6.88
N ALA A 57 -5.33 -14.70 6.66
CA ALA A 57 -4.28 -15.06 7.60
C ALA A 57 -4.53 -14.44 8.99
N ILE A 58 -4.05 -15.13 10.03
CA ILE A 58 -4.05 -14.60 11.39
C ILE A 58 -3.00 -13.48 11.48
N ALA A 59 -3.47 -12.24 11.44
CA ALA A 59 -2.62 -11.06 11.53
C ALA A 59 -2.54 -10.49 12.95
N ASN A 60 -3.50 -10.82 13.82
CA ASN A 60 -3.40 -10.57 15.25
C ASN A 60 -3.04 -11.88 15.97
N PRO A 61 -1.74 -12.18 16.19
CA PRO A 61 -1.30 -13.42 16.80
C PRO A 61 -1.68 -13.53 18.29
N ASP A 62 -1.75 -12.41 18.99
CA ASP A 62 -2.08 -12.37 20.43
C ASP A 62 -3.51 -12.85 20.68
N GLU A 63 -4.46 -12.37 19.86
CA GLU A 63 -5.86 -12.77 19.94
C GLU A 63 -6.21 -13.99 19.06
N LYS A 64 -5.27 -14.45 18.23
CA LYS A 64 -5.49 -15.49 17.20
C LYS A 64 -6.63 -15.15 16.24
N ARG A 65 -6.68 -13.89 15.78
CA ARG A 65 -7.76 -13.37 14.93
C ARG A 65 -7.27 -12.87 13.57
N MET A 66 -8.15 -13.01 12.59
CA MET A 66 -8.06 -12.30 11.30
C MET A 66 -8.35 -10.81 11.51
N VAL A 67 -7.80 -9.97 10.63
CA VAL A 67 -8.07 -8.53 10.62
C VAL A 67 -8.63 -8.15 9.25
N GLY A 68 -9.94 -7.88 9.22
CA GLY A 68 -10.71 -7.78 7.97
C GLY A 68 -11.66 -6.58 7.90
N HIS A 69 -11.32 -5.44 8.53
CA HIS A 69 -12.19 -4.25 8.54
C HIS A 69 -12.52 -3.73 7.13
N TYR A 70 -11.70 -4.06 6.13
CA TYR A 70 -11.95 -3.74 4.72
C TYR A 70 -13.06 -4.61 4.09
N TRP A 71 -13.37 -5.80 4.64
CA TRP A 71 -14.52 -6.60 4.22
C TRP A 71 -15.84 -5.85 4.44
N LEU A 72 -15.94 -4.98 5.46
CA LEU A 72 -17.12 -4.14 5.68
C LEU A 72 -17.39 -3.16 4.52
N ARG A 73 -16.34 -2.81 3.76
CA ARG A 73 -16.44 -1.93 2.58
C ARG A 73 -16.52 -2.73 1.27
N ALA A 74 -15.99 -3.94 1.27
CA ALA A 74 -15.99 -4.83 0.12
C ALA A 74 -16.20 -6.30 0.57
N PRO A 75 -17.45 -6.70 0.88
CA PRO A 75 -17.73 -8.01 1.48
C PRO A 75 -17.28 -9.19 0.62
N LYS A 76 -17.27 -9.02 -0.71
CA LYS A 76 -16.75 -10.00 -1.67
C LYS A 76 -15.28 -10.40 -1.48
N LEU A 77 -14.52 -9.65 -0.70
CA LEU A 77 -13.12 -9.95 -0.35
C LEU A 77 -12.99 -10.76 0.94
N ALA A 78 -14.08 -11.06 1.64
CA ALA A 78 -14.00 -11.89 2.82
C ALA A 78 -13.54 -13.31 2.45
N PRO A 79 -12.70 -13.95 3.27
CA PRO A 79 -12.07 -15.23 2.94
C PRO A 79 -13.04 -16.42 3.01
N ALA A 80 -14.22 -16.23 3.60
CA ALA A 80 -15.24 -17.25 3.74
C ALA A 80 -16.65 -16.65 3.49
N PRO A 81 -17.54 -17.34 2.75
CA PRO A 81 -18.90 -16.85 2.46
C PRO A 81 -19.73 -16.54 3.71
N GLU A 82 -19.50 -17.26 4.80
CA GLU A 82 -20.19 -17.07 6.06
C GLU A 82 -19.88 -15.69 6.66
N ILE A 83 -18.64 -15.22 6.53
CA ILE A 83 -18.24 -13.89 7.00
C ILE A 83 -18.97 -12.82 6.18
N THR A 84 -19.09 -13.01 4.87
CA THR A 84 -19.83 -12.11 3.97
C THR A 84 -21.31 -12.04 4.33
N ALA A 85 -21.92 -13.13 4.82
CA ALA A 85 -23.33 -13.17 5.18
C ALA A 85 -23.64 -12.45 6.51
N GLU A 86 -22.65 -12.28 7.36
CA GLU A 86 -22.76 -11.71 8.72
C GLU A 86 -22.41 -10.20 8.78
N ILE A 87 -21.84 -9.63 7.71
CA ILE A 87 -21.44 -8.21 7.63
C ILE A 87 -22.30 -7.40 6.66
#